data_AF-A0A9E1FDS2-F1
#
_entry.id   AF-A0A9E1FDS2-F1
#
_cell.length_a   1.000
_cell.length_b   1.000
_cell.length_c   1.000
_cell.angle_alpha   90.00
_cell.angle_beta   90.00
_cell.angle_gamma   90.00
#
_symmetry.space_group_name_H-M   'P 1'
#
loop_
_entity.id
_entity.type
_entity.pdbx_description
1 polymer ?
#
loop_
_entity_poly.entity_id
_entity_poly.type
_entity_poly.pdbx_seq_one_letter_code
_entity_poly.pdbx_strand_id
1 'polypeptide(L)' 'MANSTMPEKSLTMLEDMLGAESMAVKKYHFYAANCTDPNLKTICEKAEQMHRKHFDTMFQYLNSYASQSN' A
#
# COMPACT_ATOMS: atom_id res chain seq x y z
N MET A 1 -8.25 -30.05 -14.78
CA MET A 1 -9.04 -28.80 -14.79
C MET A 1 -9.23 -28.38 -13.35
N ALA A 2 -8.37 -27.49 -12.84
CA ALA A 2 -8.36 -27.11 -11.42
C ALA A 2 -9.08 -25.76 -11.23
N ASN A 3 -10.21 -25.88 -10.57
CA ASN A 3 -11.18 -24.92 -10.07
C ASN A 3 -10.66 -23.51 -9.70
N SER A 4 -11.49 -22.51 -9.99
CA SER A 4 -11.26 -21.06 -10.05
C SER A 4 -11.11 -20.34 -8.69
N THR A 5 -10.23 -20.80 -7.79
CA THR A 5 -9.96 -20.11 -6.49
C THR A 5 -8.97 -18.94 -6.62
N MET A 6 -9.11 -18.14 -7.68
CA MET A 6 -8.27 -16.96 -7.96
C MET A 6 -8.71 -15.70 -7.19
N PRO A 7 -10.01 -15.42 -6.91
CA PRO A 7 -10.41 -14.17 -6.25
C PRO A 7 -9.93 -14.07 -4.81
N GLU A 8 -10.09 -15.13 -4.02
CA GLU A 8 -9.79 -15.11 -2.58
C GLU A 8 -8.30 -14.94 -2.31
N LYS A 9 -7.44 -15.67 -3.05
CA LYS A 9 -5.99 -15.48 -2.99
C LYS A 9 -5.56 -14.08 -3.42
N SER A 10 -6.18 -13.52 -4.46
CA SER A 10 -5.88 -12.16 -4.89
C SER A 10 -6.30 -11.12 -3.85
N LEU A 11 -7.45 -11.31 -3.18
CA LEU A 11 -7.92 -10.44 -2.10
C LEU A 11 -6.99 -10.48 -0.89
N THR A 12 -6.62 -11.67 -0.39
CA THR A 12 -5.68 -11.80 0.73
C THR A 12 -4.33 -11.17 0.40
N MET A 13 -3.84 -11.39 -0.82
CA MET A 13 -2.57 -10.82 -1.28
C MET A 13 -2.63 -9.29 -1.40
N LEU A 14 -3.79 -8.74 -1.78
CA LEU A 14 -4.07 -7.30 -1.80
C LEU A 14 -4.14 -6.70 -0.40
N GLU A 15 -4.76 -7.39 0.55
CA GLU A 15 -4.80 -6.99 1.97
C GLU A 15 -3.40 -6.96 2.59
N ASP A 16 -2.58 -7.99 2.32
CA ASP A 16 -1.18 -8.03 2.74
C ASP A 16 -0.38 -6.87 2.14
N MET A 17 -0.58 -6.59 0.84
CA MET A 17 0.05 -5.44 0.17
C MET A 17 -0.39 -4.11 0.80
N LEU A 18 -1.67 -3.93 1.12
CA LEU A 18 -2.18 -2.74 1.83
C LEU A 18 -1.53 -2.59 3.21
N GLY A 19 -1.38 -3.68 3.96
CA GLY A 19 -0.67 -3.68 5.24
C GLY A 19 0.79 -3.27 5.11
N ALA A 20 1.48 -3.80 4.09
CA ALA A 20 2.86 -3.45 3.78
C ALA A 20 3.03 -1.97 3.40
N GLU A 21 2.15 -1.44 2.55
CA GLU A 21 2.14 -0.03 2.14
C GLU A 21 1.89 0.90 3.34
N SER A 22 0.92 0.57 4.21
CA SER A 22 0.67 1.33 5.44
C SER A 22 1.88 1.34 6.38
N MET A 23 2.56 0.20 6.51
CA MET A 23 3.77 0.12 7.33
C MET A 23 4.94 0.89 6.70
N ALA A 24 5.06 0.88 5.37
CA ALA A 24 6.06 1.66 4.65
C ALA A 24 5.85 3.16 4.87
N VAL A 25 4.62 3.67 4.72
CA VAL A 25 4.25 5.07 5.01
C VAL A 25 4.70 5.46 6.42
N LYS A 26 4.36 4.67 7.44
CA LYS A 26 4.74 4.96 8.83
C LYS A 26 6.26 4.98 9.02
N LYS A 27 6.98 4.03 8.42
CA LYS A 27 8.45 3.97 8.49
C LYS A 27 9.06 5.21 7.85
N TYR A 28 8.70 5.54 6.61
CA TYR A 28 9.26 6.68 5.91
C TYR A 28 8.90 8.01 6.57
N HIS A 29 7.70 8.14 7.11
CA HIS A 29 7.31 9.31 7.90
C HIS A 29 8.19 9.46 9.15
N PHE A 30 8.40 8.36 9.89
CA PHE A 30 9.29 8.36 11.05
C PHE A 30 10.75 8.66 10.67
N TYR A 31 11.25 8.09 9.57
CA TYR A 31 12.60 8.38 9.08
C TYR A 31 12.72 9.84 8.63
N ALA A 32 11.76 10.40 7.90
CA ALA A 32 11.76 11.81 7.51
C ALA A 32 11.80 12.76 8.71
N ALA A 33 11.15 12.38 9.82
CA ALA A 33 11.13 13.16 11.06
C ALA A 33 12.45 13.07 11.85
N ASN A 34 13.14 11.92 11.80
CA ASN A 34 14.38 11.68 12.56
C ASN A 34 15.66 11.90 11.74
N CYS A 35 15.58 11.98 10.42
CA CYS A 35 16.71 12.25 9.55
C CYS A 35 17.10 13.74 9.62
N THR A 36 18.35 14.00 9.94
CA THR A 36 18.95 15.35 9.93
C THR A 36 19.38 15.81 8.54
N ASP A 37 19.58 14.87 7.61
CA ASP A 37 19.99 15.16 6.24
C ASP A 37 18.79 15.62 5.38
N PRO A 38 18.84 16.83 4.78
CA PRO A 38 17.76 17.38 3.98
C PRO A 38 17.41 16.56 2.72
N ASN A 39 18.42 15.93 2.10
CA ASN A 39 18.22 15.09 0.91
C ASN A 39 17.50 13.79 1.30
N LEU A 40 17.95 13.14 2.37
CA LEU A 40 17.29 11.93 2.90
C LEU A 40 15.85 12.23 3.30
N LYS A 41 15.62 13.36 4.00
CA LYS A 41 14.28 13.79 4.37
C LYS A 41 13.37 13.94 3.14
N THR A 42 13.85 14.62 2.10
CA THR A 42 13.10 14.81 0.85
C THR A 42 12.78 13.47 0.17
N ILE A 43 13.72 12.52 0.17
CA ILE A 43 13.50 11.17 -0.39
C ILE A 43 12.46 10.42 0.44
N CYS A 44 12.56 10.45 1.76
CA CYS A 44 11.60 9.80 2.66
C CYS A 44 10.19 10.40 2.52
N GLU A 45 10.06 11.73 2.43
CA GLU A 45 8.77 12.40 2.21
C GLU A 45 8.16 12.03 0.85
N LYS A 46 8.98 11.95 -0.22
CA LYS A 46 8.51 11.45 -1.53
C LYS A 46 8.07 10.00 -1.47
N ALA A 47 8.85 9.14 -0.79
CA ALA A 47 8.51 7.73 -0.61
C ALA A 47 7.20 7.59 0.18
N GLU A 48 7.04 8.32 1.27
CA GLU A 48 5.80 8.36 2.06
C GLU A 48 4.60 8.72 1.16
N GLN A 49 4.68 9.81 0.41
CA GLN A 49 3.59 10.20 -0.50
C GLN A 49 3.29 9.16 -1.57
N MET A 50 4.33 8.51 -2.12
CA MET A 50 4.17 7.46 -3.13
C MET A 50 3.45 6.24 -2.53
N HIS A 51 3.89 5.75 -1.38
CA HIS A 51 3.28 4.62 -0.68
C HIS A 51 1.84 4.93 -0.24
N ARG A 52 1.55 6.17 0.16
CA ARG A 52 0.19 6.62 0.50
C ARG A 52 -0.73 6.59 -0.73
N LYS A 53 -0.25 7.06 -1.89
CA LYS A 53 -0.99 6.96 -3.16
C LYS A 53 -1.22 5.50 -3.57
N HIS A 54 -0.22 4.64 -3.40
CA HIS A 54 -0.38 3.21 -3.69
C HIS A 54 -1.45 2.58 -2.80
N PHE A 55 -1.41 2.86 -1.50
CA PHE A 55 -2.43 2.42 -0.55
C PHE A 55 -3.84 2.88 -0.98
N ASP A 56 -4.02 4.16 -1.27
CA ASP A 56 -5.32 4.71 -1.69
C ASP A 56 -5.83 4.05 -2.99
N THR A 57 -4.93 3.84 -3.96
CA THR A 57 -5.26 3.20 -5.24
C THR A 57 -5.65 1.73 -5.03
N MET A 58 -4.87 0.98 -4.24
CA MET A 58 -5.19 -0.42 -3.93
C MET A 58 -6.47 -0.56 -3.12
N PHE A 59 -6.71 0.35 -2.18
CA PHE A 59 -7.93 0.37 -1.38
C PHE A 59 -9.16 0.65 -2.25
N GLN A 60 -9.08 1.62 -3.16
CA GLN A 60 -10.13 1.88 -4.14
C GLN A 60 -10.36 0.70 -5.07
N TYR A 61 -9.28 0.04 -5.52
CA TYR A 61 -9.37 -1.16 -6.36
C TYR A 61 -10.07 -2.31 -5.62
N LEU A 62 -9.69 -2.58 -4.36
CA LEU A 62 -10.27 -3.62 -3.52
C LEU A 62 -11.76 -3.36 -3.28
N ASN A 63 -12.13 -2.12 -2.95
CA ASN A 63 -13.52 -1.73 -2.76
C ASN A 63 -14.35 -1.85 -4.05
N SER A 64 -13.77 -1.47 -5.19
CA SER A 64 -14.41 -1.61 -6.51
C SER A 64 -14.58 -3.08 -6.91
N TYR A 65 -13.62 -3.94 -6.54
CA TYR A 65 -13.68 -5.38 -6.79
C TYR A 65 -14.76 -6.05 -5.92
N ALA A 66 -14.79 -5.73 -4.62
CA ALA A 66 -15.82 -6.22 -3.70
C ALA A 66 -17.24 -5.78 -4.11
N SER A 67 -17.36 -4.59 -4.71
CA SER A 67 -18.63 -4.07 -5.24
C SER A 67 -19.10 -4.77 -6.51
N GLN A 68 -18.19 -5.28 -7.34
CA GLN A 68 -18.52 -6.01 -8.58
C GLN A 68 -18.94 -7.47 -8.35
N SER A 69 -18.67 -8.03 -7.17
CA SER A 69 -19.07 -9.39 -6.81
C SER A 69 -20.49 -9.53 -6.23
N ASN A 70 -21.35 -8.50 -6.35
CA ASN A 70 -22.79 -8.59 -6.05
C ASN A 70 -23.63 -8.77 -7.31
#